data_AF-U1WPX2-F1
#
_entry.id   AF-U1WPX2-F1
#
_cell.length_a   1.000
_cell.length_b   1.000
_cell.length_c   1.000
_cell.angle_alpha   90.00
_cell.angle_beta   90.00
_cell.angle_gamma   90.00
#
_symmetry.space_group_name_H-M   'P 1'
#
loop_
_entity.id
_entity.type
_entity.pdbx_description
1 polymer ?
#
loop_
_entity_poly.entity_id
_entity_poly.type
_entity_poly.pdbx_seq_one_letter_code
_entity_poly.pdbx_strand_id
1 'polypeptide(L)'
;MIKRFKQTMTALSLALSIVLLFASSAFAAAIDVSYKILSTSDKGGIVYDNTVTVEEGSTVFAALQQVSNDRGIPIVHSGSGANLYVSAINGAMENKYPGEYSGWMYRVNNELLSYAADDPNGAVLHAGDDVTWYYAVPAETYFTKIDNTTVSGSTLTVNVKAEKFDDVINWDLSGFTGLEGATVVAKQGGVERTATTNSNGDAVFTGLSSGTWQILVKDKYFTSGALNYAIEHTKSSVHTVIIP
;
A
#
# COMPACT_ATOMS: atom_id res chain seq x y z
N MET A 1 37.22 29.30 -62.16
CA MET A 1 37.10 29.76 -60.76
C MET A 1 35.64 29.84 -60.25
N ILE A 2 34.62 29.94 -61.11
CA ILE A 2 33.20 30.13 -60.71
C ILE A 2 32.44 28.82 -60.37
N LYS A 3 32.87 27.66 -60.87
CA LYS A 3 32.20 26.36 -60.59
C LYS A 3 32.36 25.85 -59.16
N ARG A 4 33.49 26.15 -58.48
CA ARG A 4 33.74 25.71 -57.11
C ARG A 4 32.95 26.49 -56.04
N PHE A 5 32.44 27.68 -56.38
CA PHE A 5 31.68 28.52 -55.45
C PHE A 5 30.20 28.11 -55.32
N LYS A 6 29.62 27.50 -56.37
CA LYS A 6 28.23 27.00 -56.34
C LYS A 6 28.07 25.71 -55.54
N GLN A 7 29.05 24.78 -55.58
CA GLN A 7 28.99 23.54 -54.80
C GLN A 7 29.15 23.77 -53.29
N THR A 8 29.88 24.81 -52.88
CA THR A 8 30.06 25.15 -51.46
C THR A 8 28.81 25.80 -50.83
N MET A 9 27.98 26.52 -51.60
CA MET A 9 26.73 27.09 -51.08
C MET A 9 25.60 26.06 -50.93
N THR A 10 25.53 25.04 -51.79
CA THR A 10 24.50 23.98 -51.68
C THR A 10 24.79 22.99 -50.55
N ALA A 11 26.07 22.71 -50.27
CA ALA A 11 26.47 21.88 -49.13
C ALA A 11 26.26 22.61 -47.78
N LEU A 12 26.43 23.94 -47.74
CA LEU A 12 26.23 24.73 -46.52
C LEU A 12 24.74 24.92 -46.19
N SER A 13 23.85 25.01 -47.20
CA SER A 13 22.40 25.07 -46.92
C SER A 13 21.85 23.71 -46.50
N LEU A 14 22.35 22.60 -47.03
CA LEU A 14 21.90 21.26 -46.62
C LEU A 14 22.44 20.85 -45.24
N ALA A 15 23.68 21.24 -44.91
CA ALA A 15 24.24 21.01 -43.57
C ALA A 15 23.55 21.87 -42.49
N LEU A 16 23.16 23.12 -42.80
CA LEU A 16 22.42 23.96 -41.87
C LEU A 16 20.97 23.47 -41.66
N SER A 17 20.36 22.88 -42.68
CA SER A 17 19.03 22.24 -42.56
C SER A 17 19.06 20.91 -41.79
N ILE A 18 20.15 20.13 -41.87
CA ILE A 18 20.29 18.86 -41.12
C ILE A 18 20.66 19.11 -39.65
N VAL A 19 21.39 20.18 -39.33
CA VAL A 19 21.71 20.54 -37.94
C VAL A 19 20.49 21.13 -37.20
N LEU A 20 19.51 21.71 -37.90
CA LEU A 20 18.24 22.13 -37.28
C LEU A 20 17.21 20.99 -37.10
N LEU A 21 17.43 19.82 -37.69
CA LEU A 21 16.53 18.65 -37.54
C LEU A 21 16.88 17.75 -36.34
N PHE A 22 17.89 18.11 -35.55
CA PHE A 22 18.36 17.34 -34.39
C PHE A 22 18.50 18.20 -33.12
N ALA A 23 17.44 18.90 -32.71
CA ALA A 23 17.30 19.39 -31.33
C ALA A 23 15.89 19.95 -31.04
N SER A 24 14.86 19.15 -31.27
CA SER A 24 13.61 19.33 -30.54
C SER A 24 13.16 17.98 -30.01
N SER A 25 14.02 17.35 -29.21
CA SER A 25 13.51 16.51 -28.12
C SER A 25 12.78 17.47 -27.19
N ALA A 26 11.53 17.80 -27.51
CA ALA A 26 10.64 18.36 -26.53
C ALA A 26 10.48 17.25 -25.49
N PHE A 27 11.29 17.31 -24.43
CA PHE A 27 11.01 16.53 -23.23
C PHE A 27 9.57 16.88 -22.84
N ALA A 28 8.72 15.88 -22.61
CA ALA A 28 7.37 16.21 -22.18
C ALA A 28 7.47 16.94 -20.83
N ALA A 29 6.52 17.85 -20.61
CA ALA A 29 6.57 18.75 -19.46
C ALA A 29 6.54 17.94 -18.15
N ALA A 30 7.19 18.41 -17.10
CA ALA A 30 7.02 17.80 -15.78
C ALA A 30 5.70 18.28 -15.16
N ILE A 31 4.98 17.36 -14.53
CA ILE A 31 3.71 17.62 -13.84
C ILE A 31 3.71 17.05 -12.44
N ASP A 32 2.99 17.71 -11.55
CA ASP A 32 2.77 17.24 -10.18
C ASP A 32 1.43 16.53 -10.08
N VAL A 33 1.45 15.34 -9.48
CA VAL A 33 0.27 14.54 -9.13
C VAL A 33 0.30 14.18 -7.64
N SER A 34 -0.87 14.06 -7.02
CA SER A 34 -0.98 13.42 -5.71
C SER A 34 -0.87 11.91 -5.89
N TYR A 35 -0.08 11.25 -5.04
CA TYR A 35 0.18 9.82 -5.18
C TYR A 35 0.16 9.10 -3.84
N LYS A 36 -0.70 8.09 -3.75
CA LYS A 36 -0.94 7.33 -2.54
C LYS A 36 -0.84 5.83 -2.78
N ILE A 37 -0.24 5.12 -1.83
CA ILE A 37 -0.20 3.65 -1.80
C ILE A 37 -0.75 3.20 -0.45
N LEU A 38 -1.91 2.56 -0.49
CA LEU A 38 -2.63 2.07 0.67
C LEU A 38 -2.54 0.54 0.74
N SER A 39 -1.82 0.03 1.74
CA SER A 39 -1.78 -1.41 2.00
C SER A 39 -2.84 -1.77 3.05
N THR A 40 -2.99 -3.06 3.30
CA THR A 40 -3.78 -3.56 4.44
C THR A 40 -3.26 -3.02 5.77
N SER A 41 -4.13 -2.90 6.78
CA SER A 41 -3.80 -2.31 8.09
C SER A 41 -2.75 -3.10 8.89
N ASP A 42 -2.66 -4.42 8.71
CA ASP A 42 -1.60 -5.27 9.28
C ASP A 42 -0.22 -5.04 8.63
N LYS A 43 -0.15 -4.22 7.58
CA LYS A 43 1.06 -3.77 6.88
C LYS A 43 1.23 -2.25 6.89
N GLY A 44 0.50 -1.54 7.74
CA GLY A 44 0.71 -0.12 8.03
C GLY A 44 -0.32 0.84 7.44
N GLY A 45 -1.30 0.36 6.67
CA GLY A 45 -2.38 1.18 6.10
C GLY A 45 -1.92 2.13 5.00
N ILE A 46 -1.01 3.05 5.32
CA ILE A 46 -0.39 3.99 4.39
C ILE A 46 1.07 3.59 4.19
N VAL A 47 1.43 3.23 2.96
CA VAL A 47 2.80 2.93 2.55
C VAL A 47 3.48 4.18 1.98
N TYR A 48 2.73 4.98 1.23
CA TYR A 48 3.20 6.22 0.63
C TYR A 48 2.03 7.20 0.49
N ASP A 49 2.28 8.48 0.75
CA ASP A 49 1.32 9.57 0.57
C ASP A 49 2.11 10.87 0.36
N ASN A 50 2.24 11.31 -0.88
CA ASN A 50 2.92 12.57 -1.22
C ASN A 50 2.60 13.02 -2.64
N THR A 51 2.99 14.25 -2.95
CA THR A 51 3.08 14.72 -4.33
C THR A 51 4.28 14.09 -5.03
N VAL A 52 4.10 13.70 -6.29
CA VAL A 52 5.14 13.15 -7.16
C VAL A 52 5.19 13.96 -8.44
N THR A 53 6.39 14.38 -8.83
CA THR A 53 6.63 15.02 -10.13
C THR A 53 6.98 13.94 -11.15
N VAL A 54 6.17 13.82 -12.20
CA VAL A 54 6.34 12.85 -13.31
C VAL A 54 6.36 13.58 -14.65
N GLU A 55 6.79 12.90 -15.70
CA GLU A 55 6.66 13.42 -17.06
C GLU A 55 5.18 13.39 -17.50
N GLU A 56 4.66 14.47 -18.08
CA GLU A 56 3.31 14.56 -18.65
C GLU A 56 3.13 13.44 -19.67
N GLY A 57 2.02 12.72 -19.57
CA GLY A 57 1.80 11.55 -20.40
C GLY A 57 2.29 10.23 -19.79
N SER A 58 2.95 10.26 -18.62
CA SER A 58 3.33 9.04 -17.90
C SER A 58 2.12 8.20 -17.56
N THR A 59 2.24 6.87 -17.65
CA THR A 59 1.20 5.97 -17.17
C THR A 59 1.17 5.94 -15.63
N VAL A 60 0.03 5.56 -15.05
CA VAL A 60 -0.08 5.31 -13.60
C VAL A 60 0.99 4.34 -13.10
N PHE A 61 1.32 3.33 -13.90
CA PHE A 61 2.35 2.34 -13.59
C PHE A 61 3.77 2.89 -13.75
N ALA A 62 4.05 3.75 -14.72
CA ALA A 62 5.34 4.45 -14.82
C ALA A 62 5.59 5.29 -13.55
N ALA A 63 4.58 6.00 -13.08
CA ALA A 63 4.64 6.72 -11.81
C ALA A 63 4.86 5.77 -10.61
N LEU A 64 4.20 4.60 -10.58
CA LEU A 64 4.41 3.60 -9.52
C LEU A 64 5.86 3.12 -9.50
N GLN A 65 6.44 2.84 -10.67
CA GLN A 65 7.84 2.41 -10.79
C GLN A 65 8.80 3.50 -10.31
N GLN A 66 8.55 4.76 -10.64
CA GLN A 66 9.36 5.88 -10.15
C GLN A 66 9.31 5.96 -8.61
N VAL A 67 8.10 5.99 -8.02
CA VAL A 67 7.93 6.00 -6.56
C VAL A 67 8.59 4.79 -5.90
N SER A 68 8.42 3.60 -6.49
CA SER A 68 9.01 2.35 -6.04
C SER A 68 10.53 2.44 -5.96
N ASN A 69 11.17 2.91 -7.03
CA ASN A 69 12.62 3.06 -7.11
C ASN A 69 13.14 4.12 -6.14
N ASP A 70 12.51 5.29 -6.11
CA ASP A 70 12.95 6.44 -5.30
C ASP A 70 12.85 6.17 -3.80
N ARG A 71 11.88 5.35 -3.38
CA ARG A 71 11.59 5.07 -1.96
C ARG A 71 12.00 3.68 -1.50
N GLY A 72 12.54 2.86 -2.40
CA GLY A 72 12.89 1.47 -2.10
C GLY A 72 11.66 0.64 -1.69
N ILE A 73 10.50 0.90 -2.31
CA ILE A 73 9.25 0.15 -2.09
C ILE A 73 9.20 -0.97 -3.13
N PRO A 74 9.43 -2.25 -2.79
CA PRO A 74 9.47 -3.30 -3.81
C PRO A 74 8.11 -3.51 -4.47
N ILE A 75 8.09 -3.66 -5.78
CA ILE A 75 6.92 -4.08 -6.55
C ILE A 75 7.17 -5.42 -7.24
N VAL A 76 6.13 -6.25 -7.34
CA VAL A 76 6.13 -7.47 -8.15
C VAL A 76 5.05 -7.31 -9.19
N HIS A 77 5.42 -7.45 -10.46
CA HIS A 77 4.49 -7.33 -11.57
C HIS A 77 4.89 -8.26 -12.73
N SER A 78 3.97 -8.43 -13.67
CA SER A 78 4.19 -9.16 -14.91
C SER A 78 3.43 -8.49 -16.05
N GLY A 79 3.82 -8.80 -17.30
CA GLY A 79 3.24 -8.14 -18.47
C GLY A 79 3.59 -6.65 -18.57
N SER A 80 2.96 -5.98 -19.51
CA SER A 80 3.12 -4.55 -19.80
C SER A 80 1.93 -4.05 -20.62
N GLY A 81 1.77 -2.73 -20.73
CA GLY A 81 0.64 -2.14 -21.44
C GLY A 81 -0.71 -2.64 -20.90
N ALA A 82 -1.63 -2.97 -21.82
CA ALA A 82 -2.94 -3.54 -21.47
C ALA A 82 -2.88 -4.91 -20.76
N ASN A 83 -1.72 -5.59 -20.74
CA ASN A 83 -1.52 -6.89 -20.06
C ASN A 83 -0.77 -6.76 -18.73
N LEU A 84 -0.49 -5.53 -18.26
CA LEU A 84 0.17 -5.35 -16.98
C LEU A 84 -0.67 -5.94 -15.84
N TYR A 85 0.00 -6.65 -14.95
CA TYR A 85 -0.56 -7.10 -13.69
C TYR A 85 0.43 -6.87 -12.53
N VAL A 86 0.01 -6.12 -11.51
CA VAL A 86 0.80 -5.87 -10.29
C VAL A 86 0.32 -6.82 -9.20
N SER A 87 1.14 -7.80 -8.84
CA SER A 87 0.80 -8.83 -7.85
C SER A 87 1.27 -8.49 -6.44
N ALA A 88 2.19 -7.54 -6.27
CA ALA A 88 2.60 -7.09 -4.94
C ALA A 88 3.17 -5.67 -4.92
N ILE A 89 2.93 -4.97 -3.81
CA ILE A 89 3.60 -3.71 -3.46
C ILE A 89 4.00 -3.81 -1.99
N ASN A 90 5.25 -3.43 -1.69
CA ASN A 90 5.83 -3.47 -0.34
C ASN A 90 5.70 -4.82 0.40
N GLY A 91 5.76 -5.93 -0.34
CA GLY A 91 5.64 -7.29 0.20
C GLY A 91 4.22 -7.74 0.56
N ALA A 92 3.19 -6.92 0.34
CA ALA A 92 1.80 -7.37 0.40
C ALA A 92 1.41 -7.97 -0.97
N MET A 93 1.39 -9.30 -1.03
CA MET A 93 1.04 -10.09 -2.22
C MET A 93 -0.48 -10.18 -2.39
N GLU A 94 -0.95 -10.27 -3.63
CA GLU A 94 -2.30 -10.68 -4.00
C GLU A 94 -2.72 -12.01 -3.34
N ASN A 95 -4.02 -12.29 -3.37
CA ASN A 95 -4.65 -13.51 -2.84
C ASN A 95 -4.34 -13.78 -1.36
N LYS A 96 -4.00 -12.73 -0.62
CA LYS A 96 -3.80 -12.80 0.83
C LYS A 96 -5.06 -13.22 1.59
N TYR A 97 -6.22 -12.81 1.09
CA TYR A 97 -7.54 -13.06 1.68
C TYR A 97 -8.34 -13.98 0.77
N PRO A 98 -9.13 -14.91 1.33
CA PRO A 98 -10.04 -15.73 0.55
C PRO A 98 -11.18 -14.88 -0.02
N GLY A 99 -11.62 -15.18 -1.25
CA GLY A 99 -12.73 -14.50 -1.92
C GLY A 99 -12.27 -13.54 -3.01
N GLU A 100 -13.25 -12.88 -3.63
CA GLU A 100 -12.99 -11.83 -4.63
C GLU A 100 -12.42 -10.58 -3.96
N TYR A 101 -11.71 -9.76 -4.74
CA TYR A 101 -11.09 -8.53 -4.24
C TYR A 101 -10.00 -8.78 -3.19
N SER A 102 -8.99 -9.58 -3.52
CA SER A 102 -7.77 -9.72 -2.73
C SER A 102 -6.54 -9.42 -3.58
N GLY A 103 -6.27 -8.15 -3.84
CA GLY A 103 -5.17 -7.76 -4.73
C GLY A 103 -5.05 -6.25 -4.89
N TRP A 104 -4.10 -5.83 -5.73
CA TRP A 104 -3.84 -4.42 -5.95
C TRP A 104 -4.76 -3.84 -7.01
N MET A 105 -5.43 -2.75 -6.65
CA MET A 105 -6.23 -1.93 -7.54
C MET A 105 -5.69 -0.51 -7.53
N TYR A 106 -6.12 0.28 -8.50
CA TYR A 106 -5.80 1.70 -8.55
C TYR A 106 -7.01 2.51 -9.01
N ARG A 107 -7.01 3.79 -8.63
CA ARG A 107 -7.97 4.80 -9.07
C ARG A 107 -7.25 6.11 -9.36
N VAL A 108 -7.84 6.91 -10.23
CA VAL A 108 -7.39 8.27 -10.54
C VAL A 108 -8.57 9.20 -10.32
N ASN A 109 -8.39 10.28 -9.56
CA ASN A 109 -9.45 11.23 -9.22
C ASN A 109 -10.71 10.58 -8.62
N ASN A 110 -10.50 9.57 -7.76
CA ASN A 110 -11.54 8.70 -7.17
C ASN A 110 -12.36 7.86 -8.17
N GLU A 111 -11.95 7.76 -9.43
CA GLU A 111 -12.58 6.89 -10.42
C GLU A 111 -11.78 5.61 -10.64
N LEU A 112 -12.48 4.46 -10.60
CA LEU A 112 -11.89 3.18 -10.98
C LEU A 112 -11.78 3.09 -12.49
N LEU A 113 -10.56 3.06 -12.98
CA LEU A 113 -10.29 2.89 -14.39
C LEU A 113 -10.42 1.41 -14.76
N SER A 114 -11.07 1.14 -15.89
CA SER A 114 -11.24 -0.22 -16.45
C SER A 114 -10.03 -0.68 -17.27
N TYR A 115 -8.97 0.12 -17.32
CA TYR A 115 -7.73 -0.14 -18.05
C TYR A 115 -6.64 -0.67 -17.13
N ALA A 116 -5.67 -1.39 -17.68
CA ALA A 116 -4.44 -1.70 -16.94
C ALA A 116 -3.66 -0.40 -16.64
N ALA A 117 -2.93 -0.34 -15.53
CA ALA A 117 -2.25 0.88 -15.08
C ALA A 117 -1.11 1.35 -16.02
N ASP A 118 -0.76 0.55 -17.04
CA ASP A 118 0.23 0.88 -18.06
C ASP A 118 -0.41 1.08 -19.45
N ASP A 119 -1.75 1.20 -19.52
CA ASP A 119 -2.42 1.50 -20.78
C ASP A 119 -2.06 2.91 -21.28
N PRO A 120 -1.48 3.04 -22.49
CA PRO A 120 -0.96 4.31 -22.99
C PRO A 120 -2.04 5.31 -23.45
N ASN A 121 -3.31 4.92 -23.41
CA ASN A 121 -4.43 5.80 -23.78
C ASN A 121 -5.36 6.07 -22.59
N GLY A 122 -5.54 5.08 -21.71
CA GLY A 122 -6.52 5.12 -20.63
C GLY A 122 -5.95 5.39 -19.25
N ALA A 123 -4.68 5.08 -19.00
CA ALA A 123 -4.05 5.20 -17.68
C ALA A 123 -2.96 6.28 -17.66
N VAL A 124 -3.14 7.34 -18.46
CA VAL A 124 -2.20 8.43 -18.63
C VAL A 124 -2.47 9.55 -17.62
N LEU A 125 -1.41 10.07 -17.00
CA LEU A 125 -1.49 11.11 -15.97
C LEU A 125 -1.37 12.52 -16.53
N HIS A 126 -2.14 13.42 -15.91
CA HIS A 126 -2.18 14.85 -16.16
C HIS A 126 -1.93 15.64 -14.87
N ALA A 127 -1.50 16.90 -15.03
CA ALA A 127 -1.26 17.79 -13.89
C ALA A 127 -2.47 17.87 -12.94
N GLY A 128 -2.22 17.64 -11.65
CA GLY A 128 -3.23 17.72 -10.60
C GLY A 128 -4.03 16.44 -10.37
N ASP A 129 -3.77 15.36 -11.11
CA ASP A 129 -4.40 14.06 -10.85
C ASP A 129 -4.10 13.56 -9.43
N ASP A 130 -5.09 12.90 -8.83
CA ASP A 130 -4.97 12.19 -7.56
C ASP A 130 -4.98 10.68 -7.79
N VAL A 131 -3.82 10.05 -7.66
CA VAL A 131 -3.62 8.62 -7.90
C VAL A 131 -3.59 7.88 -6.57
N THR A 132 -4.42 6.85 -6.44
CA THR A 132 -4.36 5.94 -5.29
C THR A 132 -4.22 4.51 -5.78
N TRP A 133 -3.10 3.87 -5.46
CA TRP A 133 -2.99 2.42 -5.40
C TRP A 133 -3.49 1.94 -4.05
N TYR A 134 -4.30 0.90 -4.04
CA TYR A 134 -4.79 0.33 -2.80
C TYR A 134 -4.92 -1.18 -2.88
N TYR A 135 -4.68 -1.85 -1.76
CA TYR A 135 -4.97 -3.27 -1.64
C TYR A 135 -6.48 -3.43 -1.43
N ALA A 136 -7.16 -3.97 -2.43
CA ALA A 136 -8.56 -4.36 -2.35
C ALA A 136 -8.69 -5.59 -1.43
N VAL A 137 -9.63 -5.52 -0.51
CA VAL A 137 -9.90 -6.55 0.50
C VAL A 137 -11.36 -7.00 0.34
N PRO A 138 -11.69 -8.28 0.51
CA PRO A 138 -13.08 -8.71 0.48
C PRO A 138 -13.93 -7.95 1.52
N ALA A 139 -15.19 -7.67 1.18
CA ALA A 139 -16.14 -7.07 2.12
C ALA A 139 -16.28 -7.94 3.38
N GLU A 140 -16.60 -7.32 4.52
CA GLU A 140 -16.72 -8.00 5.83
C GLU A 140 -15.39 -8.59 6.34
N THR A 141 -14.24 -8.08 5.87
CA THR A 141 -12.93 -8.39 6.46
C THR A 141 -12.66 -7.46 7.62
N TYR A 142 -12.27 -8.04 8.76
CA TYR A 142 -11.97 -7.33 9.99
C TYR A 142 -10.50 -7.42 10.33
N PHE A 143 -9.92 -6.28 10.71
CA PHE A 143 -8.53 -6.15 11.12
C PHE A 143 -8.44 -5.70 12.57
N THR A 144 -7.88 -6.55 13.43
CA THR A 144 -7.58 -6.10 14.79
C THR A 144 -6.23 -5.42 14.86
N LYS A 145 -6.18 -4.35 15.65
CA LYS A 145 -4.95 -3.66 16.03
C LYS A 145 -4.85 -3.61 17.55
N ILE A 146 -3.61 -3.61 18.03
CA ILE A 146 -3.35 -3.22 19.41
C ILE A 146 -3.48 -1.71 19.45
N ASP A 147 -4.39 -1.21 20.28
CA ASP A 147 -4.62 0.23 20.44
C ASP A 147 -3.69 0.79 21.51
N ASN A 148 -3.64 0.14 22.67
CA ASN A 148 -2.75 0.53 23.74
C ASN A 148 -2.37 -0.65 24.64
N THR A 149 -1.33 -0.43 25.44
CA THR A 149 -0.88 -1.38 26.46
C THR A 149 -0.59 -0.65 27.76
N THR A 150 -1.03 -1.18 28.89
CA THR A 150 -0.77 -0.63 30.22
C THR A 150 -0.06 -1.68 31.07
N VAL A 151 1.01 -1.27 31.76
CA VAL A 151 1.81 -2.16 32.61
C VAL A 151 1.72 -1.70 34.07
N SER A 152 1.49 -2.64 34.98
CA SER A 152 1.48 -2.42 36.43
C SER A 152 2.14 -3.60 37.14
N GLY A 153 3.38 -3.42 37.60
CA GLY A 153 4.20 -4.51 38.10
C GLY A 153 4.40 -5.60 37.03
N SER A 154 4.06 -6.84 37.37
CA SER A 154 4.11 -7.99 36.46
C SER A 154 2.81 -8.21 35.66
N THR A 155 1.89 -7.24 35.68
CA THR A 155 0.62 -7.29 34.94
C THR A 155 0.68 -6.41 33.71
N LEU A 156 0.27 -6.97 32.57
CA LEU A 156 0.09 -6.28 31.30
C LEU A 156 -1.38 -6.37 30.88
N THR A 157 -2.00 -5.24 30.63
CA THR A 157 -3.29 -5.14 29.95
C THR A 157 -3.07 -4.67 28.52
N VAL A 158 -3.65 -5.38 27.56
CA VAL A 158 -3.60 -5.05 26.13
C VAL A 158 -5.01 -4.70 25.68
N ASN A 159 -5.23 -3.47 25.23
CA ASN A 159 -6.48 -3.08 24.60
C ASN A 159 -6.39 -3.32 23.08
N VAL A 160 -7.36 -4.07 22.58
CA VAL A 160 -7.52 -4.36 21.16
C VAL A 160 -8.65 -3.49 20.60
N LYS A 161 -8.45 -2.98 19.38
CA LYS A 161 -9.49 -2.41 18.53
C LYS A 161 -9.59 -3.22 17.24
N ALA A 162 -10.68 -3.08 16.49
CA ALA A 162 -10.72 -3.53 15.12
C ALA A 162 -11.30 -2.48 14.20
N GLU A 163 -10.91 -2.58 12.93
CA GLU A 163 -11.50 -1.86 11.82
C GLU A 163 -12.11 -2.88 10.87
N LYS A 164 -13.31 -2.57 10.38
CA LYS A 164 -14.00 -3.32 9.35
C LYS A 164 -13.82 -2.62 8.02
N PHE A 165 -13.54 -3.36 6.97
CA PHE A 165 -13.56 -2.83 5.62
C PHE A 165 -15.00 -2.84 5.09
N ASP A 166 -15.55 -1.66 4.86
CA ASP A 166 -16.96 -1.49 4.44
C ASP A 166 -17.09 -1.31 2.94
N ASP A 167 -16.16 -0.58 2.31
CA ASP A 167 -16.20 -0.31 0.87
C ASP A 167 -14.82 -0.48 0.24
N VAL A 168 -14.74 -1.48 -0.64
CA VAL A 168 -13.52 -1.83 -1.39
C VAL A 168 -13.14 -0.76 -2.40
N ILE A 169 -14.12 -0.08 -2.98
CA ILE A 169 -13.92 0.92 -4.02
C ILE A 169 -13.42 2.21 -3.40
N ASN A 170 -14.05 2.62 -2.30
CA ASN A 170 -13.73 3.88 -1.62
C ASN A 170 -12.58 3.74 -0.63
N TRP A 171 -12.18 2.52 -0.28
CA TRP A 171 -11.21 2.21 0.77
C TRP A 171 -11.70 2.70 2.14
N ASP A 172 -12.98 2.46 2.42
CA ASP A 172 -13.60 2.90 3.67
C ASP A 172 -13.45 1.84 4.76
N LEU A 173 -12.95 2.29 5.90
CA LEU A 173 -12.78 1.51 7.13
C LEU A 173 -13.65 2.12 8.23
N SER A 174 -14.50 1.33 8.87
CA SER A 174 -15.19 1.74 10.10
C SER A 174 -14.59 1.09 11.33
N GLY A 175 -14.59 1.82 12.45
CA GLY A 175 -14.26 1.24 13.74
C GLY A 175 -15.29 0.20 14.17
N PHE A 176 -14.83 -0.95 14.62
CA PHE A 176 -15.68 -2.02 15.12
C PHE A 176 -15.54 -2.16 16.65
N THR A 177 -16.69 -2.24 17.32
CA THR A 177 -16.81 -2.51 18.75
C THR A 177 -17.51 -3.87 18.94
N GLY A 178 -17.12 -4.66 19.93
CA GLY A 178 -17.55 -6.05 20.06
C GLY A 178 -16.40 -7.06 19.98
N LEU A 179 -15.29 -6.73 20.63
CA LEU A 179 -14.01 -7.42 20.49
C LEU A 179 -13.84 -8.54 21.50
N GLU A 180 -14.91 -9.04 22.09
CA GLU A 180 -14.84 -10.15 23.03
C GLU A 180 -14.33 -11.41 22.34
N GLY A 181 -13.39 -12.11 22.96
CA GLY A 181 -12.92 -13.42 22.50
C GLY A 181 -11.66 -13.39 21.63
N ALA A 182 -11.13 -12.23 21.24
CA ALA A 182 -9.89 -12.12 20.46
C ALA A 182 -8.71 -12.71 21.24
N THR A 183 -8.00 -13.67 20.66
CA THR A 183 -6.80 -14.24 21.29
C THR A 183 -5.60 -13.32 21.13
N VAL A 184 -5.12 -12.75 22.23
CA VAL A 184 -3.87 -11.98 22.32
C VAL A 184 -2.75 -12.91 22.76
N VAL A 185 -1.58 -12.77 22.14
CA VAL A 185 -0.39 -13.57 22.39
C VAL A 185 0.73 -12.67 22.90
N ALA A 186 1.39 -13.07 23.98
CA ALA A 186 2.59 -12.45 24.53
C ALA A 186 3.77 -13.43 24.45
N LYS A 187 4.89 -13.01 23.84
CA LYS A 187 6.09 -13.83 23.65
C LYS A 187 7.34 -13.20 24.26
N GLN A 188 8.12 -13.99 25.00
CA GLN A 188 9.45 -13.60 25.49
C GLN A 188 10.35 -14.84 25.57
N GLY A 189 11.54 -14.80 24.95
CA GLY A 189 12.56 -15.85 25.14
C GLY A 189 12.10 -17.28 24.84
N GLY A 190 11.18 -17.47 23.90
CA GLY A 190 10.58 -18.77 23.57
C GLY A 190 9.36 -19.17 24.43
N VAL A 191 9.04 -18.41 25.48
CA VAL A 191 7.79 -18.53 26.23
C VAL A 191 6.67 -17.84 25.46
N GLU A 192 5.54 -18.52 25.31
CA GLU A 192 4.31 -17.97 24.75
C GLU A 192 3.18 -18.05 25.79
N ARG A 193 2.47 -16.95 25.98
CA ARG A 193 1.27 -16.88 26.81
C ARG A 193 0.12 -16.31 25.99
N THR A 194 -1.11 -16.71 26.32
CA THR A 194 -2.32 -16.22 25.66
C THR A 194 -3.32 -15.70 26.67
N ALA A 195 -4.09 -14.69 26.26
CA ALA A 195 -5.27 -14.20 26.96
C ALA A 195 -6.33 -13.83 25.92
N THR A 196 -7.61 -13.93 26.28
CA THR A 196 -8.71 -13.47 25.42
C THR A 196 -9.21 -12.10 25.88
N THR A 197 -9.62 -11.30 24.92
CA THR A 197 -10.21 -9.98 25.19
C THR A 197 -11.63 -10.10 25.76
N ASN A 198 -11.99 -9.19 26.66
CA ASN A 198 -13.37 -9.00 27.11
C ASN A 198 -14.17 -8.13 26.11
N SER A 199 -15.42 -7.78 26.45
CA SER A 199 -16.28 -6.91 25.62
C SER A 199 -15.72 -5.51 25.36
N ASN A 200 -14.83 -5.00 26.22
CA ASN A 200 -14.13 -3.73 26.03
C ASN A 200 -12.86 -3.85 25.15
N GLY A 201 -12.50 -5.07 24.76
CA GLY A 201 -11.29 -5.36 24.00
C GLY A 201 -10.05 -5.57 24.88
N ASP A 202 -10.18 -5.72 26.20
CA ASP A 202 -9.03 -5.87 27.09
C ASP A 202 -8.66 -7.34 27.30
N ALA A 203 -7.41 -7.69 26.99
CA ALA A 203 -6.79 -8.95 27.37
C ALA A 203 -5.74 -8.69 28.47
N VAL A 204 -5.79 -9.47 29.55
CA VAL A 204 -4.93 -9.26 30.73
C VAL A 204 -3.99 -10.44 30.93
N PHE A 205 -2.70 -10.14 31.08
CA PHE A 205 -1.64 -11.07 31.44
C PHE A 205 -1.12 -10.72 32.82
N THR A 206 -0.99 -11.69 33.72
CA THR A 206 -0.46 -11.49 35.08
C THR A 206 0.76 -12.36 35.34
N GLY A 207 1.68 -11.90 36.20
CA GLY A 207 2.88 -12.66 36.55
C GLY A 207 3.85 -12.81 35.38
N LEU A 208 3.97 -11.80 34.52
CA LEU A 208 5.02 -11.74 33.51
C LEU A 208 6.37 -11.45 34.15
N SER A 209 7.42 -12.12 33.69
CA SER A 209 8.80 -11.78 34.03
C SER A 209 9.22 -10.44 33.44
N SER A 210 10.13 -9.76 34.13
CA SER A 210 10.75 -8.53 33.66
C SER A 210 11.41 -8.72 32.30
N GLY A 211 11.43 -7.67 31.49
CA GLY A 211 12.09 -7.61 30.19
C GLY A 211 11.12 -7.39 29.04
N THR A 212 11.62 -7.62 27.82
CA THR A 212 10.92 -7.28 26.59
C THR A 212 10.00 -8.40 26.12
N TRP A 213 8.73 -8.07 25.91
CA TRP A 213 7.69 -8.95 25.39
C TRP A 213 7.21 -8.47 24.02
N GLN A 214 6.96 -9.42 23.13
CA GLN A 214 6.32 -9.20 21.83
C GLN A 214 4.84 -9.58 21.91
N ILE A 215 3.96 -8.64 21.57
CA ILE A 215 2.51 -8.77 21.71
C ILE A 215 1.87 -8.70 20.33
N LEU A 216 0.92 -9.59 20.06
CA LEU A 216 0.11 -9.56 18.85
C LEU A 216 -1.28 -10.15 19.09
N VAL A 217 -2.26 -9.75 18.30
CA VAL A 217 -3.54 -10.47 18.18
C VAL A 217 -3.37 -11.59 17.16
N LYS A 218 -3.88 -12.78 17.49
CA LYS A 218 -3.71 -13.99 16.68
C LYS A 218 -4.75 -14.00 15.55
N ASP A 219 -4.33 -14.43 14.36
CA ASP A 219 -5.17 -14.50 13.15
C ASP A 219 -6.27 -15.56 13.22
N LYS A 220 -7.56 -15.20 13.11
CA LYS A 220 -8.70 -16.15 13.12
C LYS A 220 -8.92 -16.89 14.45
N TYR A 221 -8.79 -16.19 15.58
CA TYR A 221 -8.94 -16.81 16.90
C TYR A 221 -9.84 -16.03 17.85
N PHE A 222 -10.98 -15.55 17.37
CA PHE A 222 -12.06 -15.19 18.29
C PHE A 222 -12.77 -16.44 18.77
N THR A 223 -12.95 -16.57 20.08
CA THR A 223 -13.63 -17.72 20.70
C THR A 223 -15.06 -17.40 21.15
N SER A 224 -15.48 -16.14 21.04
CA SER A 224 -16.79 -15.62 21.43
C SER A 224 -17.04 -14.28 20.74
N GLY A 225 -18.15 -13.62 21.06
CA GLY A 225 -18.47 -12.29 20.54
C GLY A 225 -18.98 -12.29 19.10
N ALA A 226 -19.16 -11.08 18.56
CA ALA A 226 -19.77 -10.85 17.26
C ALA A 226 -18.91 -11.31 16.08
N LEU A 227 -17.60 -11.44 16.27
CA LEU A 227 -16.69 -11.82 15.19
C LEU A 227 -16.52 -13.34 15.04
N ASN A 228 -16.89 -14.17 16.04
CA ASN A 228 -16.74 -15.63 16.01
C ASN A 228 -17.32 -16.35 14.75
N TYR A 229 -18.14 -15.68 13.93
CA TYR A 229 -18.69 -16.19 12.67
C TYR A 229 -18.24 -15.43 11.40
N ALA A 230 -17.40 -14.40 11.52
CA ALA A 230 -16.97 -13.53 10.42
C ALA A 230 -15.79 -14.13 9.62
N ILE A 231 -15.52 -13.58 8.43
CA ILE A 231 -14.25 -13.82 7.73
C ILE A 231 -13.18 -12.95 8.40
N GLU A 232 -12.66 -13.47 9.51
CA GLU A 232 -11.74 -12.73 10.37
C GLU A 232 -10.31 -12.74 9.83
N HIS A 233 -9.66 -11.57 9.85
CA HIS A 233 -8.23 -11.44 9.58
C HIS A 233 -7.58 -10.56 10.64
N THR A 234 -7.43 -11.15 11.82
CA THR A 234 -7.19 -10.47 13.08
C THR A 234 -5.73 -10.54 13.49
N LYS A 235 -4.82 -10.79 12.54
CA LYS A 235 -3.41 -10.68 12.86
C LYS A 235 -3.02 -9.21 12.98
N SER A 236 -2.71 -8.76 14.19
CA SER A 236 -2.15 -7.42 14.37
C SER A 236 -0.65 -7.41 14.05
N SER A 237 -0.13 -6.22 13.77
CA SER A 237 1.31 -5.96 13.87
C SER A 237 1.83 -6.30 15.26
N VAL A 238 3.09 -6.75 15.32
CA VAL A 238 3.77 -7.08 16.58
C VAL A 238 4.13 -5.79 17.31
N HIS A 239 3.71 -5.68 18.57
CA HIS A 239 4.02 -4.59 19.48
C HIS A 239 5.06 -5.03 20.50
N THR A 240 6.03 -4.17 20.80
CA THR A 240 7.05 -4.47 21.81
C THR A 240 6.72 -3.73 23.10
N VAL A 241 6.64 -4.45 24.21
CA VAL A 241 6.33 -3.90 25.54
C VAL A 241 7.41 -4.33 26.53
N ILE A 242 7.79 -3.43 27.44
CA ILE A 242 8.75 -3.72 28.50
C ILE A 242 7.99 -3.90 29.81
N ILE A 243 8.21 -5.04 30.46
CA ILE A 243 7.76 -5.30 31.83
C ILE A 243 8.92 -4.96 32.78
N PRO A 244 8.69 -4.11 33.80
CA PRO A 244 9.73 -3.69 34.75
C PRO A 244 10.24 -4.81 35.65
#